data_AF-A0A1I2HNF6-F1
#
_entry.id   AF-A0A1I2HNF6-F1
#
_cell.length_a   1.000
_cell.length_b   1.000
_cell.length_c   1.000
_cell.angle_alpha   90.00
_cell.angle_beta   90.00
_cell.angle_gamma   90.00
#
_symmetry.space_group_name_H-M   'P 1'
#
loop_
_entity.id
_entity.type
_entity.pdbx_description
1 polymer ?
#
loop_
_entity_poly.entity_id
_entity_poly.type
_entity_poly.pdbx_seq_one_letter_code
_entity_poly.pdbx_strand_id
1 'polypeptide(L)'
;MKPLEHIASILTPEEDKSSETAEWELSLLLEWVKQTYTHQSDEQMVNNLLNFSRGFWKGLFTCYDHYYIPRTNNDLEQFFR
;
A
#
# COMPACT_ATOMS: atom_id res chain seq x y z
N MET A 1 -12.52 -2.36 12.85
CA MET A 1 -11.61 -1.90 11.76
C MET A 1 -10.19 -1.99 12.33
N LYS A 2 -9.09 -2.12 11.59
CA LYS A 2 -8.44 -1.00 10.90
C LYS A 2 -7.20 -1.37 10.04
N PRO A 3 -6.86 -2.63 9.68
CA PRO A 3 -5.73 -2.86 8.76
C PRO A 3 -5.85 -2.04 7.46
N LEU A 4 -7.07 -1.94 6.92
CA LEU A 4 -7.37 -1.14 5.73
C LEU A 4 -7.18 0.37 5.94
N GLU A 5 -7.52 0.89 7.12
CA GLU A 5 -7.31 2.31 7.46
C GLU A 5 -5.81 2.63 7.57
N HIS A 6 -5.02 1.73 8.17
CA HIS A 6 -3.57 1.88 8.24
C HIS A 6 -2.91 1.76 6.86
N ILE A 7 -3.38 0.86 5.99
CA ILE A 7 -2.92 0.80 4.59
C ILE A 7 -3.19 2.12 3.89
N ALA A 8 -4.40 2.68 4.02
CA ALA A 8 -4.72 3.97 3.42
C ALA A 8 -3.79 5.09 3.92
N SER A 9 -3.49 5.11 5.22
CA SER A 9 -2.55 6.07 5.81
C SER A 9 -1.12 5.87 5.30
N ILE A 10 -0.62 4.63 5.24
CA ILE A 10 0.72 4.32 4.72
C ILE A 10 0.82 4.70 3.25
N LEU A 11 -0.25 4.48 2.47
CA LEU A 11 -0.27 4.83 1.05
C LEU A 11 -0.68 6.28 0.79
N THR A 12 -0.90 7.08 1.84
CA THR A 12 -1.11 8.52 1.69
C THR A 12 0.24 9.19 1.51
N PRO A 13 0.39 10.04 0.48
CA PRO A 13 1.65 10.72 0.22
C PRO A 13 1.88 11.88 1.19
N GLU A 14 3.13 12.06 1.58
CA GLU A 14 3.65 13.20 2.35
C GLU A 14 4.90 13.72 1.63
N GLU A 15 5.25 15.01 1.79
CA GLU A 15 6.34 15.66 1.02
C GLU A 15 7.68 14.92 1.10
N ASP A 16 7.94 14.24 2.22
CA ASP A 16 9.21 13.54 2.48
C ASP A 16 9.12 12.00 2.35
N LYS A 17 8.01 11.47 1.80
CA LYS A 17 7.78 10.03 1.74
C LYS A 17 8.33 9.42 0.44
N SER A 18 9.38 8.61 0.55
CA SER A 18 9.95 7.87 -0.59
C SER A 18 9.22 6.54 -0.84
N SER A 19 9.50 5.94 -2.00
CA SER A 19 9.06 4.57 -2.32
C SER A 19 9.52 3.58 -1.26
N GLU A 20 10.79 3.66 -0.86
CA GLU A 20 11.42 2.81 0.15
C GLU A 20 10.72 2.92 1.51
N THR A 21 10.37 4.14 1.94
CA THR A 21 9.67 4.34 3.21
C THR A 21 8.26 3.75 3.17
N ALA A 22 7.50 4.00 2.09
CA ALA A 22 6.15 3.44 1.94
C ALA A 22 6.18 1.90 1.85
N GLU A 23 7.18 1.35 1.16
CA GLU A 23 7.48 -0.08 1.06
C GLU A 23 7.76 -0.70 2.44
N TRP A 24 8.64 -0.07 3.20
CA TRP A 24 9.03 -0.53 4.53
C TRP A 24 7.84 -0.50 5.51
N GLU A 25 7.10 0.60 5.57
CA GLU A 25 5.93 0.73 6.45
C GLU A 25 4.84 -0.30 6.12
N LEU A 26 4.56 -0.52 4.84
CA LEU A 26 3.59 -1.53 4.42
C LEU A 26 4.06 -2.94 4.82
N SER A 27 5.35 -3.24 4.68
CA SER A 27 5.92 -4.53 5.10
C SER A 27 5.73 -4.79 6.60
N LEU A 28 5.97 -3.77 7.43
CA LEU A 28 5.74 -3.86 8.87
C LEU A 28 4.27 -4.11 9.21
N LEU A 29 3.35 -3.42 8.54
CA LEU A 29 1.92 -3.63 8.75
C LEU A 29 1.49 -5.05 8.35
N LEU A 30 1.99 -5.57 7.23
CA LEU A 30 1.67 -6.92 6.77
C LEU A 30 2.16 -7.98 7.74
N GLU A 31 3.36 -7.79 8.30
CA GLU A 31 3.90 -8.70 9.32
C GLU A 31 3.10 -8.62 10.62
N TRP A 32 2.72 -7.41 11.04
CA TRP A 32 1.81 -7.23 12.18
C TRP A 32 0.45 -7.90 11.96
N VAL A 33 -0.14 -7.80 10.76
CA VAL A 33 -1.39 -8.48 10.44
C VAL A 33 -1.25 -10.00 10.57
N LYS A 34 -0.16 -10.58 10.04
CA LYS A 34 0.10 -12.02 10.15
C LYS A 34 0.23 -12.50 11.60
N GLN A 35 0.84 -11.70 12.45
CA GLN A 35 1.06 -12.05 13.86
C GLN A 35 -0.19 -11.82 14.73
N THR A 36 -1.04 -10.87 14.35
CA THR A 36 -2.21 -10.47 15.13
C THR A 36 -3.44 -11.32 14.79
N TYR A 37 -3.66 -11.59 13.50
CA TYR A 37 -4.85 -12.28 13.01
C TYR A 37 -4.55 -13.78 12.79
N THR A 38 -4.53 -14.52 13.89
CA THR A 38 -4.12 -15.94 13.91
C THR A 38 -5.28 -16.93 14.03
N HIS A 39 -6.51 -16.44 14.18
CA HIS A 39 -7.69 -17.31 14.20
C HIS A 39 -7.96 -17.87 12.81
N GLN A 40 -8.45 -19.11 12.74
CA GLN A 40 -8.79 -19.76 11.47
C GLN A 40 -9.81 -18.95 10.64
N SER A 41 -10.70 -18.21 11.30
CA SER A 41 -11.65 -17.29 10.65
C SER A 41 -10.98 -16.14 9.89
N ASP A 42 -9.75 -15.78 10.24
CA ASP A 42 -9.03 -14.63 9.68
C ASP A 42 -8.14 -15.03 8.50
N GLU A 43 -7.89 -16.33 8.31
CA GLU A 43 -6.94 -16.88 7.33
C GLU A 43 -7.22 -16.35 5.92
N GLN A 44 -8.49 -16.31 5.51
CA GLN A 44 -8.88 -15.79 4.20
C GLN A 44 -8.55 -14.31 4.04
N MET A 45 -8.79 -13.50 5.07
CA MET A 45 -8.49 -12.07 5.05
C MET A 45 -6.99 -11.82 4.96
N VAL A 46 -6.20 -12.51 5.81
CA VAL A 46 -4.73 -12.39 5.83
C VAL A 46 -4.14 -12.80 4.47
N ASN A 47 -4.57 -13.95 3.94
CA ASN A 47 -4.09 -14.43 2.64
C ASN A 47 -4.44 -13.48 1.50
N ASN A 48 -5.67 -12.96 1.47
CA ASN A 48 -6.07 -11.97 0.47
C ASN A 48 -5.18 -10.73 0.57
N LEU A 49 -4.97 -10.19 1.77
CA LEU A 49 -4.17 -8.99 1.96
C LEU A 49 -2.72 -9.18 1.49
N LEU A 50 -2.09 -10.31 1.84
CA LEU A 50 -0.71 -10.62 1.43
C LEU A 50 -0.59 -10.84 -0.09
N ASN A 51 -1.58 -11.47 -0.71
CA ASN A 51 -1.57 -11.70 -2.15
C ASN A 51 -1.79 -10.40 -2.93
N PHE A 52 -2.73 -9.55 -2.48
CA PHE A 52 -2.92 -8.23 -3.07
C PHE A 52 -1.69 -7.36 -2.88
N SER A 53 -1.10 -7.34 -1.68
CA SER A 53 0.06 -6.50 -1.39
C SER A 53 1.25 -6.81 -2.30
N ARG A 54 1.53 -8.09 -2.58
CA ARG A 54 2.60 -8.54 -3.52
C ARG A 54 2.51 -7.96 -4.92
N GLY A 55 1.33 -7.56 -5.40
CA GLY A 55 1.16 -6.99 -6.74
C GLY A 55 1.54 -5.51 -6.84
N PHE A 56 1.53 -4.76 -5.74
CA PHE A 56 1.69 -3.30 -5.77
C PHE A 56 3.14 -2.83 -5.92
N TRP A 57 4.11 -3.62 -5.45
CA TRP A 57 5.49 -3.17 -5.23
C TRP A 57 6.22 -2.59 -6.45
N LYS A 58 5.94 -3.08 -7.67
CA LYS A 58 6.73 -2.64 -8.85
C LYS A 58 6.23 -1.36 -9.53
N GLY A 59 4.96 -0.99 -9.36
CA GLY A 59 4.36 0.12 -10.10
C GLY A 59 3.74 1.20 -9.21
N LEU A 60 3.25 0.83 -8.03
CA LEU A 60 2.59 1.78 -7.13
C LEU A 60 3.60 2.74 -6.50
N PHE A 61 4.80 2.26 -6.13
CA PHE A 61 5.74 3.08 -5.38
C PHE A 61 6.55 4.07 -6.22
N THR A 62 6.61 3.89 -7.55
CA THR A 62 7.38 4.77 -8.44
C THR A 62 6.92 6.23 -8.37
N CYS A 63 5.64 6.46 -8.04
CA CYS A 63 5.09 7.80 -7.91
C CYS A 63 5.48 8.56 -6.63
N TYR A 64 6.08 7.88 -5.64
CA TYR A 64 6.65 8.53 -4.45
C TYR A 64 7.99 9.19 -4.77
N ASP A 65 8.78 8.58 -5.66
CA ASP A 65 10.09 9.12 -6.06
C ASP A 65 9.99 10.10 -7.24
N HIS A 66 8.88 10.05 -7.99
CA HIS A 66 8.68 10.84 -9.20
C HIS A 66 7.34 11.57 -9.15
N TYR A 67 7.37 12.81 -8.67
CA TYR A 67 6.20 13.67 -8.46
C TYR A 67 5.36 13.93 -9.73
N TYR A 68 5.91 13.70 -10.92
CA TYR A 68 5.25 13.89 -12.20
C TYR A 68 4.51 12.65 -12.70
N ILE A 69 4.63 11.51 -12.02
CA ILE A 69 3.91 10.29 -12.39
C ILE A 69 2.52 10.31 -11.76
N PRO A 70 1.44 10.22 -12.57
CA PRO A 70 0.08 10.20 -12.04
C PRO A 70 -0.17 8.97 -11.17
N ARG A 71 -0.87 9.18 -10.04
CA ARG A 71 -0.99 8.19 -8.95
C ARG A 71 -2.32 7.47 -8.92
N THR A 72 -3.36 8.17 -9.35
CA THR A 72 -4.70 7.63 -9.49
C THR A 72 -5.12 7.62 -10.95
N ASN A 73 -6.15 6.84 -11.27
CA ASN A 73 -6.77 6.90 -12.60
C ASN A 73 -7.25 8.33 -12.94
N ASN A 74 -7.67 9.10 -11.93
CA ASN A 74 -8.07 10.49 -12.12
C ASN A 74 -6.88 11.40 -12.45
N ASP A 75 -5.75 11.24 -11.78
CA ASP A 75 -4.51 11.98 -12.11
C ASP A 75 -4.01 11.61 -13.51
N LEU A 76 -4.14 10.34 -13.88
CA LEU A 76 -3.78 9.83 -15.20
C LEU A 76 -4.67 10.48 -16.28
N GLU A 77 -5.98 10.56 -16.04
CA GLU A 77 -6.91 11.25 -16.93
C GLU A 77 -6.60 12.75 -17.06
N GLN A 78 -6.20 13.41 -15.98
CA GLN A 78 -5.78 14.82 -16.01
C GLN A 78 -4.46 15.01 -16.76
N PHE A 79 -3.54 14.04 -16.68
CA PHE A 79 -2.26 14.10 -17.37
C PHE A 79 -2.40 14.04 -18.91
N PHE A 80 -3.44 13.37 -19.41
CA PHE A 80 -3.70 13.22 -20.85
C PHE A 80 -4.62 14.30 -21.45
N ARG A 81 -5.18 15.21 -20.64
CA ARG A 81 -6.10 16.28 -21.07
C ARG A 81 -5.38 17.62 -21.16
#